data_AF-A0A7V9Q9Q7-F1
#
_entry.id   AF-A0A7V9Q9Q7-F1
#
_cell.length_a   1.000
_cell.length_b   1.000
_cell.length_c   1.000
_cell.angle_alpha   90.00
_cell.angle_beta   90.00
_cell.angle_gamma   90.00
#
_symmetry.space_group_name_H-M   'P 1'
#
loop_
_entity.id
_entity.type
_entity.pdbx_description
1 polymer ?
#
loop_
_entity_poly.entity_id
_entity_poly.type
_entity_poly.pdbx_seq_one_letter_code
_entity_poly.pdbx_strand_id
1 'polypeptide(L)' 'VHGAYGIEDGDVILSDTLELENLDFNEFQASVDSMQVALASHLESLSAFRAC' A
#
# COMPACT_ATOMS: atom_id res chain seq x y z
N VAL A 1 2.36 -6.51 -8.53
CA VAL A 1 2.31 -5.66 -7.33
C VAL A 1 1.71 -4.35 -7.78
N HIS A 2 0.45 -4.13 -7.41
CA HIS A 2 -0.22 -2.85 -7.57
C HIS A 2 0.11 -2.06 -6.31
N GLY A 3 0.54 -0.81 -6.51
CA GLY A 3 0.84 0.10 -5.42
C GLY A 3 2.25 0.70 -5.44
N ALA A 4 2.34 1.87 -4.84
CA ALA A 4 3.53 2.70 -4.75
C ALA A 4 3.71 3.23 -3.34
N TYR A 5 4.98 3.44 -2.97
CA TYR A 5 5.34 4.14 -1.75
C TYR A 5 5.63 5.61 -2.08
N GLY A 6 5.03 6.51 -1.32
CA GLY A 6 5.29 7.94 -1.34
C GLY A 6 5.77 8.44 0.02
N ILE A 7 6.30 9.67 0.04
CA ILE A 7 6.59 10.41 1.27
C ILE A 7 5.71 11.65 1.27
N GLU A 8 4.91 11.84 2.31
CA GLU A 8 4.04 12.99 2.49
C GLU A 8 4.18 13.49 3.93
N ASP A 9 4.55 14.76 4.13
CA ASP A 9 4.77 15.38 5.45
C ASP A 9 5.68 14.59 6.42
N GLY A 10 6.59 13.76 5.86
CA GLY A 10 7.50 12.91 6.64
C GLY A 10 6.96 11.51 6.93
N ASP A 11 5.73 11.21 6.53
CA ASP A 11 5.11 9.90 6.62
C ASP A 11 5.32 9.08 5.34
N VAL A 12 5.51 7.77 5.50
CA VAL A 12 5.56 6.82 4.39
C VAL A 12 4.14 6.37 4.05
N ILE A 13 3.69 6.71 2.83
CA ILE A 13 2.34 6.42 2.34
C ILE A 13 2.40 5.22 1.41
N LEU A 14 1.65 4.17 1.71
CA LEU A 14 1.36 3.08 0.77
C LEU A 14 0.06 3.42 0.05
N SER A 15 0.12 3.49 -1.27
CA SER A 15 -1.02 3.80 -2.12
C SER A 15 -1.19 2.75 -3.20
N ASP A 16 -2.40 2.56 -3.69
CA ASP A 16 -2.69 1.76 -4.87
C ASP A 16 -3.67 2.52 -5.79
N THR A 17 -3.67 2.19 -7.08
CA THR A 17 -4.53 2.85 -8.07
C THR A 17 -5.33 1.80 -8.83
N LEU A 18 -6.64 1.96 -8.82
CA LEU A 18 -7.60 1.05 -9.45
C LEU A 18 -8.34 1.77 -10.57
N GLU A 19 -8.50 1.10 -11.71
CA GLU A 19 -9.26 1.60 -12.85
C GLU A 19 -10.76 1.43 -12.61
N LEU A 20 -11.52 2.53 -12.69
CA LEU A 20 -12.94 2.50 -12.34
C LEU A 20 -13.82 1.79 -13.38
N GLU A 21 -13.43 1.80 -14.66
CA GLU A 21 -14.29 1.38 -15.77
C GLU A 21 -14.67 -0.11 -15.72
N ASN A 22 -13.92 -0.95 -15.01
CA ASN A 22 -14.20 -2.38 -14.84
C ASN A 22 -14.01 -2.89 -13.41
N LEU A 23 -13.93 -1.98 -12.42
CA LEU A 23 -13.66 -2.36 -11.04
C LEU A 23 -14.78 -3.24 -10.47
N ASP A 24 -14.45 -4.48 -10.16
CA ASP A 24 -15.32 -5.39 -9.42
C ASP A 24 -14.84 -5.62 -7.98
N PHE A 25 -15.70 -6.26 -7.17
CA PHE A 25 -15.40 -6.51 -5.77
C PHE A 25 -14.16 -7.40 -5.59
N ASN A 26 -13.94 -8.37 -6.47
CA ASN A 26 -12.81 -9.30 -6.35
C ASN A 26 -11.49 -8.59 -6.66
N GLU A 27 -11.48 -7.69 -7.64
CA GLU A 27 -10.33 -6.85 -7.97
C GLU A 27 -10.00 -5.88 -6.81
N PHE A 28 -11.01 -5.22 -6.25
CA PHE A 28 -10.83 -4.39 -5.06
C PHE A 28 -10.28 -5.20 -3.87
N GLN A 29 -10.87 -6.36 -3.61
CA GLN A 29 -10.42 -7.24 -2.53
C GLN A 29 -8.97 -7.70 -2.75
N ALA A 30 -8.62 -8.10 -3.98
CA ALA A 30 -7.27 -8.51 -4.32
C ALA A 30 -6.23 -7.39 -4.11
N SER A 31 -6.59 -6.14 -4.39
CA SER A 31 -5.73 -4.98 -4.10
C SER A 31 -5.54 -4.79 -2.60
N VAL A 32 -6.61 -4.88 -1.79
CA VAL A 32 -6.50 -4.81 -0.32
C VAL A 32 -5.65 -5.93 0.25
N ASP A 33 -5.84 -7.16 -0.21
CA ASP A 33 -5.04 -8.32 0.22
C ASP A 33 -3.56 -8.13 -0.15
N SER A 34 -3.29 -7.61 -1.35
CA SER A 34 -1.93 -7.26 -1.81
C SER A 34 -1.29 -6.18 -0.93
N MET A 35 -2.03 -5.13 -0.55
CA MET A 35 -1.54 -4.08 0.35
C MET A 35 -1.22 -4.63 1.74
N GLN A 36 -2.03 -5.55 2.27
CA GLN A 36 -1.76 -6.19 3.57
C GLN A 36 -0.46 -7.00 3.54
N VAL A 37 -0.22 -7.75 2.47
CA VAL A 37 1.03 -8.51 2.29
C VAL A 37 2.23 -7.57 2.18
N ALA A 38 2.12 -6.48 1.42
CA ALA A 38 3.18 -5.48 1.30
C ALA A 38 3.48 -4.81 2.64
N LEU A 39 2.45 -4.44 3.41
CA LEU A 39 2.61 -3.88 4.74
C LEU A 39 3.29 -4.88 5.69
N ALA A 40 2.80 -6.13 5.77
CA ALA A 40 3.39 -7.14 6.64
C ALA A 40 4.88 -7.40 6.31
N SER A 41 5.25 -7.33 5.03
CA SER A 41 6.61 -7.60 4.56
C SER A 41 7.56 -6.42 4.76
N HIS A 42 7.05 -5.18 4.70
CA HIS A 42 7.89 -3.97 4.72
C HIS A 42 7.80 -3.18 6.03
N LEU A 43 6.83 -3.45 6.90
CA LEU A 43 6.66 -2.68 8.14
C LEU A 43 7.90 -2.78 9.04
N GLU A 44 8.53 -3.95 9.14
CA GLU A 44 9.73 -4.12 9.95
C GLU A 44 10.88 -3.25 9.44
N SER A 45 11.15 -3.26 8.14
CA SER A 45 12.23 -2.46 7.54
C SER A 45 11.93 -0.96 7.56
N LEU A 46 10.66 -0.57 7.38
CA LEU A 46 10.24 0.83 7.39
C LEU A 46 10.12 1.42 8.80
N SER A 47 9.90 0.58 9.82
CA SER A 47 9.76 1.02 11.21
C SER A 47 10.99 1.78 11.73
N ALA A 48 12.17 1.48 11.20
CA ALA A 48 13.43 2.16 11.52
C ALA A 48 13.45 3.64 11.12
N PHE A 49 12.57 4.07 10.21
CA PHE A 49 12.49 5.45 9.73
C PHE A 49 11.37 6.26 10.40
N ARG A 50 10.65 5.69 11.36
CA ARG A 50 9.68 6.44 12.16
C ARG A 50 10.43 7.47 13.00
N ALA A 51 10.10 8.75 12.84
CA ALA A 51 10.65 9.82 13.69
C ALA A 51 10.31 9.53 15.17
N CYS A 52 11.32 9.60 16.04
CA CYS A 52 11.16 9.49 17.50
C CYS A 52 10.45 10.72 18.09
#